data_AF-A0AA45L5Z1-F1
#
_entry.id   AF-A0AA45L5Z1-F1
#
_cell.length_a   1.000
_cell.length_b   1.000
_cell.length_c   1.000
_cell.angle_alpha   90.00
_cell.angle_beta   90.00
_cell.angle_gamma   90.00
#
_symmetry.space_group_name_H-M   'P 1'
#
loop_
_entity.id
_entity.type
_entity.pdbx_description
1 polymer ?
#
loop_
_entity_poly.entity_id
_entity_poly.type
_entity_poly.pdbx_seq_one_letter_code
_entity_poly.pdbx_strand_id
1 'polypeptide(L)' 'MTGADVRRIALALPGVVERASYGTPGWRVSDKLFARLHEQDGVLVRLGAIDEPELREVLTDAWRARAPKRLVAELAEPDG' A
#
# COMPACT_ATOMS: atom_id res chain seq x y z
N MET A 1 6.21 1.20 -14.00
CA MET A 1 4.95 1.33 -13.25
C MET A 1 4.58 2.80 -13.04
N THR A 2 3.32 3.10 -12.72
CA THR A 2 2.77 4.45 -12.51
C THR A 2 2.13 4.59 -11.12
N GLY A 3 1.77 5.82 -10.72
CA GLY A 3 0.98 6.04 -9.49
C GLY A 3 -0.38 5.34 -9.49
N ALA A 4 -0.95 5.04 -10.67
CA ALA A 4 -2.18 4.28 -10.79
C ALA A 4 -2.02 2.82 -10.36
N ASP A 5 -0.85 2.22 -10.58
CA ASP A 5 -0.55 0.84 -10.16
C ASP A 5 -0.45 0.73 -8.65
N VAL A 6 0.22 1.70 -8.02
CA VAL A 6 0.29 1.82 -6.54
C VAL A 6 -1.12 1.88 -5.96
N ARG A 7 -1.96 2.75 -6.53
CA ARG A 7 -3.36 2.91 -6.12
C ARG A 7 -4.14 1.60 -6.23
N ARG A 8 -4.05 0.94 -7.38
CA ARG A 8 -4.76 -0.31 -7.65
C ARG A 8 -4.37 -1.41 -6.66
N ILE A 9 -3.08 -1.58 -6.41
CA ILE A 9 -2.58 -2.64 -5.53
C ILE A 9 -2.89 -2.32 -4.06
N ALA A 10 -2.68 -1.08 -3.63
CA ALA A 10 -2.98 -0.66 -2.26
C ALA A 10 -4.46 -0.79 -1.91
N LEU A 11 -5.37 -0.44 -2.84
CA LEU A 11 -6.82 -0.56 -2.63
C LEU A 11 -7.34 -2.01 -2.71
N ALA A 12 -6.54 -2.95 -3.22
CA ALA A 12 -6.86 -4.37 -3.17
C ALA A 12 -6.60 -4.98 -1.78
N LEU A 13 -5.84 -4.29 -0.92
CA LEU A 13 -5.57 -4.76 0.43
C LEU A 13 -6.77 -4.46 1.36
N PRO A 14 -7.14 -5.40 2.25
CA PRO A 14 -8.33 -5.22 3.06
C PRO A 14 -8.25 -4.05 4.04
N GLY A 15 -9.37 -3.34 4.16
CA GLY A 15 -9.51 -2.19 5.07
C GLY A 15 -8.63 -0.99 4.72
N VAL A 16 -8.10 -0.92 3.49
CA VAL A 16 -7.33 0.23 3.01
C VAL A 16 -8.27 1.34 2.54
N VAL A 17 -7.98 2.56 2.97
CA VAL A 17 -8.62 3.78 2.49
C VAL A 17 -7.59 4.72 1.90
N GLU A 18 -7.95 5.36 0.79
CA GLU A 18 -7.18 6.44 0.20
C GLU A 18 -7.62 7.78 0.82
N ARG A 19 -6.65 8.55 1.34
CA ARG A 19 -6.85 9.94 1.80
C ARG A 19 -5.64 10.78 1.43
N ALA A 20 -5.90 12.04 1.07
CA ALA A 20 -4.84 13.00 0.85
C ALA A 20 -3.96 13.14 2.11
N SER A 21 -2.64 13.06 1.93
CA SER A 21 -1.62 13.29 2.94
C SER A 21 -0.68 14.36 2.41
N TYR A 22 -0.63 15.52 3.07
CA TYR A 22 0.25 16.64 2.65
C TYR A 22 0.12 16.99 1.15
N GLY A 23 -1.11 17.05 0.63
CA GLY A 23 -1.36 17.39 -0.78
C GLY A 23 -1.19 16.24 -1.79
N THR A 24 -0.75 15.05 -1.34
CA THR A 24 -0.48 13.89 -2.20
C THR A 24 -1.33 12.67 -1.80
N PRO A 25 -1.62 11.71 -2.69
CA PRO A 25 -2.36 10.50 -2.33
C PRO A 25 -1.65 9.67 -1.24
N GLY A 26 -2.39 9.27 -0.20
CA GLY A 26 -1.91 8.40 0.88
C GLY A 26 -2.89 7.26 1.17
N TRP A 27 -2.36 6.10 1.57
CA TRP A 27 -3.14 4.90 1.89
C TRP A 27 -2.96 4.51 3.35
N ARG A 28 -4.09 4.28 4.02
CA ARG A 28 -4.16 3.98 5.45
C ARG A 28 -4.91 2.69 5.69
N VAL A 29 -4.47 1.92 6.67
CA VAL A 29 -5.20 0.76 7.22
C VAL A 29 -5.47 1.03 8.69
N SER A 30 -6.74 0.94 9.11
CA SER A 30 -7.15 1.25 10.49
C SER A 30 -6.58 2.59 10.99
N ASP A 31 -6.78 3.65 10.20
CA ASP A 31 -6.28 5.02 10.40
C ASP A 31 -4.75 5.22 10.30
N LYS A 32 -3.95 4.14 10.26
CA LYS A 32 -2.49 4.21 10.17
C LYS A 32 -2.00 4.29 8.72
N LEU A 33 -1.22 5.32 8.40
CA LEU A 33 -0.56 5.47 7.10
C LEU A 33 0.50 4.39 6.91
N PHE A 34 0.46 3.69 5.77
CA PHE A 34 1.46 2.69 5.40
C PHE A 34 2.12 2.96 4.05
N ALA A 35 1.44 3.68 3.14
CA ALA A 35 2.01 4.12 1.88
C ALA A 35 1.50 5.53 1.54
N ARG A 36 2.29 6.30 0.82
CA ARG A 36 1.85 7.55 0.18
C ARG A 36 2.68 7.80 -1.06
N LEU A 37 2.11 8.49 -2.04
CA LEU A 37 2.90 9.11 -3.08
C LEU A 37 3.66 10.28 -2.46
N HIS A 38 4.90 10.47 -2.89
CA HIS A 38 5.68 11.61 -2.45
C HIS A 38 6.23 12.34 -3.67
N GLU A 39 6.17 13.67 -3.63
CA GLU A 39 6.87 14.52 -4.57
C GLU A 39 8.38 14.67 -4.27
N GLN A 40 8.95 14.53 -3.03
CA GLN A 40 10.37 14.16 -2.74
C GLN A 40 10.70 13.93 -1.22
N ASP A 41 11.44 12.83 -0.93
CA ASP A 41 12.20 12.37 0.29
C ASP A 41 11.52 11.55 1.45
N GLY A 42 11.97 10.30 1.61
CA GLY A 42 11.36 9.18 2.35
C GLY A 42 11.19 7.97 1.41
N VAL A 43 11.34 6.72 1.90
CA VAL A 43 11.55 5.47 1.09
C VAL A 43 10.99 5.58 -0.33
N LEU A 44 11.91 5.77 -1.27
CA LEU A 44 11.64 6.11 -2.66
C LEU A 44 11.55 4.80 -3.45
N VAL A 45 10.34 4.26 -3.64
CA VAL A 45 10.17 3.21 -4.65
C VAL A 45 10.24 3.89 -6.01
N ARG A 46 11.37 3.76 -6.70
CA ARG A 46 11.46 4.14 -8.12
C ARG A 46 10.50 3.24 -8.89
N LEU A 47 9.30 3.72 -9.17
CA LEU A 47 8.28 3.02 -9.97
C LEU A 47 8.76 2.62 -11.38
N GLY A 48 9.88 3.19 -11.84
CA GLY A 48 10.53 2.80 -13.09
C GLY A 48 11.48 1.60 -13.00
N ALA A 49 11.85 1.14 -11.80
CA ALA A 49 12.84 0.06 -11.58
C ALA A 49 12.27 -1.16 -10.83
N ILE A 50 10.98 -1.14 -10.52
CA ILE A 50 10.27 -2.21 -9.83
C ILE A 50 9.18 -2.76 -10.76
N ASP A 51 9.08 -4.08 -10.84
CA ASP A 51 8.00 -4.76 -11.55
C ASP A 51 6.79 -4.96 -10.63
N GLU A 52 5.62 -5.24 -11.20
CA GLU A 52 4.37 -5.43 -10.44
C GLU A 52 4.46 -6.42 -9.25
N PRO A 53 5.05 -7.63 -9.38
CA PRO A 53 5.09 -8.58 -8.26
C PRO A 53 5.88 -8.02 -7.08
N GLU A 54 7.00 -7.34 -7.36
CA GLU A 54 7.84 -6.73 -6.32
C GLU A 54 7.12 -5.53 -5.68
N LEU A 55 6.40 -4.70 -6.46
CA LEU A 55 5.59 -3.62 -5.88
C LEU A 55 4.49 -4.17 -4.97
N ARG A 56 3.84 -5.27 -5.37
CA ARG A 56 2.83 -5.93 -4.57
C ARG A 56 3.41 -6.45 -3.27
N GLU A 57 4.58 -7.07 -3.30
CA GLU A 57 5.26 -7.56 -2.09
C GLU A 57 5.56 -6.41 -1.14
N VAL A 58 6.20 -5.33 -1.63
CA VAL A 58 6.57 -4.16 -0.82
C VAL A 58 5.34 -3.50 -0.19
N LEU A 59 4.27 -3.28 -0.97
CA LEU A 59 3.03 -2.71 -0.44
C LEU A 59 2.37 -3.62 0.59
N THR A 60 2.44 -4.94 0.38
CA THR A 60 1.89 -5.92 1.31
C THR A 60 2.67 -5.96 2.62
N ASP A 61 4.00 -5.92 2.58
CA ASP A 61 4.85 -5.90 3.78
C ASP A 61 4.62 -4.61 4.60
N ALA A 62 4.63 -3.45 3.93
CA ALA A 62 4.34 -2.17 4.55
C ALA A 62 2.94 -2.13 5.21
N TRP A 63 1.94 -2.72 4.55
CA TRP A 63 0.60 -2.89 5.11
C TRP A 63 0.59 -3.84 6.31
N ARG A 64 1.24 -5.03 6.22
CA ARG A 64 1.30 -6.02 7.31
C ARG A 64 1.92 -5.44 8.58
N ALA A 65 2.92 -4.57 8.44
CA ALA A 65 3.54 -3.88 9.57
C ALA A 65 2.59 -2.94 10.33
N ARG A 66 1.48 -2.52 9.73
CA ARG A 66 0.51 -1.58 10.31
C ARG A 66 -0.88 -2.18 10.56
N ALA A 67 -1.24 -3.22 9.81
CA ALA A 67 -2.56 -3.83 9.81
C ALA A 67 -2.85 -4.58 11.14
N PRO A 68 -4.10 -4.52 11.64
CA PRO A 68 -4.55 -5.41 12.71
C PRO A 68 -4.51 -6.88 12.28
N LYS A 69 -4.23 -7.79 13.25
CA LYS A 69 -4.14 -9.24 13.01
C LYS A 69 -5.35 -9.83 12.27
N ARG A 70 -6.56 -9.33 12.52
CA ARG A 70 -7.78 -9.78 11.81
C ARG A 70 -7.73 -9.53 10.30
N LEU A 71 -7.22 -8.39 9.86
CA LEU A 71 -7.13 -8.07 8.44
C LEU A 71 -5.99 -8.87 7.79
N VAL A 72 -4.90 -9.08 8.53
CA VAL A 72 -3.80 -9.95 8.08
C VAL A 72 -4.27 -11.39 7.85
N ALA A 73 -5.17 -11.89 8.70
CA ALA A 73 -5.82 -13.19 8.52
C ALA A 73 -6.70 -13.20 7.26
N GLU A 74 -7.56 -12.20 7.07
CA GLU A 74 -8.44 -12.06 5.90
C GLU A 74 -7.67 -12.02 4.57
N LEU A 75 -6.48 -11.41 4.53
CA LEU A 75 -5.61 -11.44 3.34
C LEU A 75 -4.95 -12.82 3.11
N ALA A 76 -4.69 -13.57 4.19
CA ALA A 76 -4.02 -14.87 4.14
C ALA A 76 -4.96 -16.03 3.80
N GLU A 77 -6.27 -15.80 3.77
CA GLU A 77 -7.28 -16.74 3.30
C GLU A 77 -7.38 -16.58 1.78
N PRO A 78 -6.78 -17.50 0.99
CA PRO A 78 -6.84 -17.42 -0.45
C PRO A 78 -8.16 -18.07 -0.91
N ASP A 79 -9.27 -17.37 -0.67
CA ASP A 79 -10.65 -17.90 -0.80
C ASP A 79 -10.94 -19.12 0.11
N GLY A 80 -12.06 -19.06 0.82
CA GLY A 80 -12.66 -20.22 1.48
C GLY A 80 -13.46 -21.07 0.49
#